data_AF-A0A2D5VPG1-F1
#
_entry.id   AF-A0A2D5VPG1-F1
#
_cell.length_a   1.000
_cell.length_b   1.000
_cell.length_c   1.000
_cell.angle_alpha   90.00
_cell.angle_beta   90.00
_cell.angle_gamma   90.00
#
_symmetry.space_group_name_H-M   'P 1'
#
loop_
_entity.id
_entity.type
_entity.pdbx_description
1 polymer ?
#
loop_
_entity_poly.entity_id
_entity_poly.type
_entity_poly.pdbx_seq_one_letter_code
_entity_poly.pdbx_strand_id
1 'polypeptide(L)'
;VVIGNKNYFNIEYINNDLTIQPLGAVDTNLFTYTESKRTYALILKIVSPNRYDDIVHVRWKSKFKNYAPKKNSKAKKQILLKPVSLSFKDAVDIKIKEFKSLPKKDSYYLDLVIKNLSQKEMRTSDIDIYLSRRNKKLKNQQLFFRKESINTDESIQARVFLTLEKKAGFSVNAKFKDKVKKTIVGRKYL
;
A
#
# COMPACT_ATOMS: atom_id res chain seq x y z
N VAL A 1 -5.22 33.45 -5.52
CA VAL A 1 -6.19 33.68 -6.62
C VAL A 1 -5.76 34.90 -7.40
N VAL A 2 -6.06 34.95 -8.71
CA VAL A 2 -5.79 36.11 -9.59
C VAL A 2 -7.12 36.55 -10.19
N ILE A 3 -7.46 37.83 -10.06
CA ILE A 3 -8.69 38.41 -10.61
C ILE A 3 -8.32 39.57 -11.55
N GLY A 4 -9.01 39.70 -12.67
CA GLY A 4 -8.98 40.92 -13.48
C GLY A 4 -9.76 42.05 -12.82
N ASN A 5 -9.49 43.30 -13.16
CA ASN A 5 -10.26 44.45 -12.64
C ASN A 5 -10.34 44.49 -11.10
N LYS A 6 -9.25 44.11 -10.42
CA LYS A 6 -9.18 43.91 -8.96
C LYS A 6 -9.77 45.07 -8.14
N ASN A 7 -9.64 46.30 -8.62
CA ASN A 7 -10.17 47.49 -7.92
C ASN A 7 -11.70 47.51 -7.79
N TYR A 8 -12.41 46.69 -8.57
CA TYR A 8 -13.87 46.59 -8.55
C TYR A 8 -14.39 45.39 -7.76
N PHE A 9 -13.53 44.67 -7.05
CA PHE A 9 -13.89 43.47 -6.31
C PHE A 9 -13.17 43.41 -4.96
N ASN A 10 -13.94 43.22 -3.88
CA ASN A 10 -13.38 42.77 -2.62
C ASN A 10 -13.29 41.24 -2.62
N ILE A 11 -12.16 40.71 -2.18
CA ILE A 11 -11.88 39.27 -2.14
C ILE A 11 -11.32 38.93 -0.77
N GLU A 12 -11.97 38.02 -0.06
CA GLU A 12 -11.49 37.53 1.23
C GLU A 12 -11.35 36.00 1.20
N TYR A 13 -10.36 35.51 1.92
CA TYR A 13 -10.05 34.09 2.00
C TYR A 13 -10.40 33.60 3.39
N ILE A 14 -11.26 32.59 3.46
CA ILE A 14 -11.64 31.96 4.73
C ILE A 14 -11.35 30.47 4.59
N ASN A 15 -10.20 30.03 5.11
CA ASN A 15 -9.70 28.65 4.95
C ASN A 15 -9.61 28.25 3.47
N ASN A 16 -10.50 27.36 3.00
CA ASN A 16 -10.58 26.88 1.63
C ASN A 16 -11.70 27.56 0.82
N ASP A 17 -12.40 28.52 1.42
CA ASP A 17 -13.48 29.27 0.80
C ASP A 17 -13.00 30.65 0.35
N LEU A 18 -13.64 31.17 -0.69
CA LEU A 18 -13.35 32.47 -1.29
C LEU A 18 -14.64 33.29 -1.29
N THR A 19 -14.66 34.40 -0.58
CA THR A 19 -15.75 35.38 -0.67
C THR A 19 -15.40 36.40 -1.75
N ILE A 20 -16.40 36.77 -2.54
CA ILE A 20 -16.25 37.72 -3.64
C ILE A 20 -17.39 38.70 -3.54
N GLN A 21 -17.07 39.98 -3.39
CA GLN A 21 -18.06 41.05 -3.37
C GLN A 21 -17.76 42.05 -4.49
N PRO A 22 -18.67 42.26 -5.44
CA PRO A 22 -18.51 43.29 -6.44
C PRO A 22 -18.68 44.68 -5.83
N LEU A 23 -17.79 45.60 -6.19
CA LEU A 23 -17.83 47.02 -5.81
C LEU A 23 -18.28 47.91 -6.98
N GLY A 24 -18.43 47.33 -8.17
CA GLY A 24 -18.91 48.01 -9.37
C GLY A 24 -19.49 47.05 -10.41
N ALA A 25 -20.14 47.59 -11.43
CA ALA A 25 -20.81 46.82 -12.48
C ALA A 25 -19.84 46.43 -13.61
N VAL A 26 -18.82 45.63 -13.28
CA VAL A 26 -17.77 45.22 -14.22
C VAL A 26 -17.61 43.71 -14.19
N ASP A 27 -17.79 43.04 -15.33
CA ASP A 27 -17.50 41.61 -15.48
C ASP A 27 -15.98 41.36 -15.45
N THR A 28 -15.57 40.18 -14.97
CA THR A 28 -14.14 39.85 -14.91
C THR A 28 -13.84 38.35 -14.94
N ASN A 29 -12.56 38.03 -15.14
CA ASN A 29 -12.03 36.69 -15.05
C ASN A 29 -11.42 36.45 -13.66
N LEU A 30 -11.62 35.25 -13.13
CA LEU A 30 -11.08 34.79 -11.86
C LEU A 30 -10.34 33.47 -12.06
N PHE A 31 -9.07 33.42 -11.67
CA PHE A 31 -8.23 32.24 -11.71
C PHE A 31 -7.82 31.79 -10.31
N THR A 32 -8.20 30.57 -9.94
CA THR A 32 -7.85 29.96 -8.67
C THR A 32 -6.84 28.85 -8.88
N TYR A 33 -5.64 29.01 -8.32
CA TYR A 33 -4.57 28.02 -8.34
C TYR A 33 -4.55 27.31 -6.99
N THR A 34 -4.53 25.97 -7.02
CA THR A 34 -4.48 25.13 -5.81
C THR A 34 -3.13 24.44 -5.68
N GLU A 35 -2.76 24.07 -4.45
CA GLU A 35 -1.57 23.27 -4.16
C GLU A 35 -1.54 21.95 -4.95
N SER A 36 -2.71 21.41 -5.27
CA SER A 36 -2.85 20.19 -6.08
C SER A 36 -2.53 20.36 -7.58
N LYS A 37 -1.90 21.48 -7.97
CA LYS A 37 -1.60 21.87 -9.37
C LYS A 37 -2.82 21.98 -10.27
N ARG A 38 -4.02 22.10 -9.69
CA ARG A 38 -5.25 22.37 -10.44
C ARG A 38 -5.51 23.86 -10.52
N THR A 39 -5.95 24.29 -11.69
CA THR A 39 -6.37 25.66 -11.96
C THR A 39 -7.85 25.67 -12.30
N TYR A 40 -8.61 26.53 -11.63
CA TYR A 40 -9.99 26.82 -11.96
C TYR A 40 -10.05 28.20 -12.61
N ALA A 41 -10.72 28.29 -13.75
CA ALA A 41 -10.98 29.56 -14.44
C ALA A 41 -12.49 29.81 -14.41
N LEU A 42 -12.88 30.93 -13.84
CA LEU A 42 -14.26 31.35 -13.64
C LEU A 42 -14.46 32.71 -14.31
N ILE A 43 -15.64 32.90 -14.89
CA ILE A 43 -16.09 34.22 -15.38
C ILE A 43 -17.09 34.74 -14.37
N LEU A 44 -16.80 35.88 -13.76
CA LEU A 44 -17.70 36.57 -12.85
C LEU A 44 -18.51 37.58 -13.64
N LYS A 45 -19.83 37.43 -13.61
CA LYS A 45 -20.76 38.34 -14.28
C LYS A 45 -21.57 39.12 -13.25
N ILE A 46 -21.66 40.43 -13.43
CA ILE A 46 -22.54 41.28 -12.64
C ILE A 46 -23.93 41.23 -13.28
N VAL A 47 -24.89 40.71 -12.53
CA VAL A 47 -26.27 40.55 -12.95
C VAL A 47 -27.21 41.23 -11.97
N SER A 48 -28.48 41.39 -12.36
CA SER A 48 -29.51 41.97 -11.49
C SER A 48 -29.59 41.22 -10.13
N PRO A 49 -29.90 41.90 -9.01
CA PRO A 49 -29.91 41.32 -7.66
C PRO A 49 -30.74 40.04 -7.46
N ASN A 50 -31.69 39.75 -8.35
CA ASN A 50 -32.53 38.54 -8.25
C ASN A 50 -32.00 37.37 -9.10
N ARG A 51 -30.78 37.45 -9.66
CA ARG A 51 -30.24 36.47 -10.61
C ARG A 51 -28.80 36.03 -10.31
N TYR A 52 -28.23 36.40 -9.17
CA TYR A 52 -26.87 36.00 -8.82
C TYR A 52 -26.85 34.63 -8.12
N ASP A 53 -25.72 33.93 -8.26
CA ASP A 53 -25.45 32.71 -7.51
C ASP A 53 -24.91 33.07 -6.12
N ASP A 54 -25.66 32.78 -5.06
CA ASP A 54 -25.28 33.14 -3.68
C ASP A 54 -24.10 32.31 -3.16
N ILE A 55 -24.15 30.99 -3.36
CA ILE A 55 -23.08 30.06 -2.97
C ILE A 55 -22.79 29.10 -4.12
N VAL A 56 -21.55 29.11 -4.60
CA VAL A 56 -21.08 28.22 -5.66
C VAL A 56 -20.06 27.22 -5.10
N HIS A 57 -20.47 25.96 -4.97
CA HIS A 57 -19.57 24.88 -4.57
C HIS A 57 -18.84 24.28 -5.79
N VAL A 58 -17.60 24.68 -5.98
CA VAL A 58 -16.72 24.14 -7.03
C VAL A 58 -15.91 22.97 -6.47
N ARG A 59 -16.08 21.78 -7.07
CA ARG A 59 -15.25 20.61 -6.75
C ARG A 59 -14.80 19.89 -8.00
N TRP A 60 -13.54 19.45 -8.01
CA TRP A 60 -13.04 18.59 -9.07
C TRP A 60 -13.68 17.19 -8.97
N LYS A 61 -14.37 16.77 -10.04
CA LYS A 61 -14.85 15.39 -10.19
C LYS A 61 -13.83 14.60 -10.98
N SER A 62 -13.28 13.56 -10.36
CA SER A 62 -12.38 12.63 -11.03
C SER A 62 -13.09 11.89 -12.18
N LYS A 63 -12.42 11.75 -13.33
CA LYS A 63 -12.86 10.84 -14.40
C LYS A 63 -12.75 9.36 -13.97
N PHE A 64 -11.93 9.07 -12.96
CA PHE A 64 -11.91 7.76 -12.33
C PHE A 64 -13.20 7.64 -11.51
N LYS A 65 -14.11 6.75 -11.93
CA LYS A 65 -15.28 6.38 -11.13
C LYS A 65 -14.79 6.16 -9.70
N ASN A 66 -15.33 6.91 -8.75
CA ASN A 66 -15.27 6.53 -7.35
C ASN A 66 -15.91 5.13 -7.30
N TYR A 67 -15.10 4.08 -7.36
CA TYR A 67 -15.50 2.82 -6.78
C TYR A 67 -15.72 3.19 -5.32
N ALA A 68 -16.98 3.46 -4.96
CA ALA A 68 -17.39 3.46 -3.57
C ALA A 68 -16.68 2.24 -2.96
N PRO A 69 -15.91 2.38 -1.86
CA PRO A 69 -15.19 1.26 -1.29
C PRO A 69 -16.23 0.16 -1.15
N LYS A 70 -16.11 -0.90 -1.97
CA LYS A 70 -17.08 -2.00 -1.99
C LYS A 70 -17.21 -2.36 -0.53
N LYS A 71 -18.42 -2.24 0.04
CA LYS A 71 -18.76 -2.61 1.43
C LYS A 71 -17.81 -3.74 1.80
N ASN A 72 -16.83 -3.47 2.67
CA ASN A 72 -15.78 -4.43 2.98
C ASN A 72 -16.49 -5.74 3.25
N SER A 73 -16.45 -6.66 2.27
CA SER A 73 -17.14 -7.94 2.39
C SER A 73 -16.53 -8.53 3.64
N LYS A 74 -17.33 -8.73 4.71
CA LYS A 74 -16.88 -9.15 6.05
C LYS A 74 -15.61 -9.96 5.86
N ALA A 75 -14.45 -9.36 6.20
CA ALA A 75 -13.17 -9.96 5.87
C ALA A 75 -13.24 -11.39 6.39
N LYS A 76 -13.26 -12.39 5.50
CA LYS A 76 -13.33 -13.78 5.92
C LYS A 76 -12.17 -13.95 6.89
N LYS A 77 -12.46 -14.24 8.16
CA LYS A 77 -11.43 -14.39 9.19
C LYS A 77 -10.45 -15.46 8.69
N GLN A 78 -9.29 -15.01 8.21
CA GLN A 78 -8.25 -15.90 7.74
C GLN A 78 -7.79 -16.71 8.95
N ILE A 79 -7.77 -18.04 8.82
CA ILE A 79 -7.29 -18.90 9.90
C ILE A 79 -5.81 -18.57 10.12
N LEU A 80 -5.44 -18.26 11.35
CA LEU A 80 -4.05 -18.02 11.72
C LEU A 80 -3.21 -19.27 11.47
N LEU A 81 -2.09 -19.09 10.77
CA LEU A 81 -1.11 -20.14 10.59
C LEU A 81 -0.46 -20.43 11.95
N LYS A 82 -0.46 -21.70 12.37
CA LYS A 82 0.32 -22.09 13.55
C LYS A 82 1.81 -21.95 13.21
N PRO A 83 2.64 -21.39 14.11
CA PRO A 83 4.06 -21.25 13.84
C PRO A 83 4.71 -22.61 13.54
N VAL A 84 5.57 -22.66 12.53
CA VAL A 84 6.32 -23.86 12.16
C VAL A 84 7.80 -23.52 12.09
N SER A 85 8.64 -24.34 12.74
CA SER A 85 10.10 -24.22 12.69
C SER A 85 10.69 -25.15 11.64
N LEU A 86 11.59 -24.62 10.83
CA LEU A 86 12.48 -25.35 9.94
C LEU A 86 13.91 -25.20 10.48
N SER A 87 14.27 -26.04 11.44
CA SER A 87 15.58 -25.98 12.12
C SER A 87 16.63 -26.80 11.41
N PHE A 88 17.79 -26.23 11.12
CA PHE A 88 19.00 -26.89 10.65
C PHE A 88 19.94 -27.01 11.84
N LYS A 89 20.21 -28.26 12.23
CA LYS A 89 20.96 -28.62 13.44
C LYS A 89 22.18 -27.71 13.65
N ASP A 90 22.22 -27.04 14.79
CA ASP A 90 23.31 -26.17 15.28
C ASP A 90 23.76 -25.07 14.30
N ALA A 91 22.94 -24.72 13.31
CA ALA A 91 23.29 -23.76 12.27
C ALA A 91 22.28 -22.61 12.19
N VAL A 92 21.03 -22.90 11.83
CA VAL A 92 20.01 -21.87 11.63
C VAL A 92 18.63 -22.43 11.93
N ASP A 93 17.80 -21.64 12.61
CA ASP A 93 16.39 -21.97 12.81
C ASP A 93 15.49 -20.94 12.13
N ILE A 94 14.60 -21.41 11.26
CA ILE A 94 13.72 -20.56 10.47
C ILE A 94 12.28 -20.81 10.93
N LYS A 95 11.72 -19.84 11.65
CA LYS A 95 10.35 -19.87 12.16
C LYS A 95 9.41 -19.11 11.25
N ILE A 96 8.41 -19.79 10.71
CA ILE A 96 7.28 -19.16 10.02
C ILE A 96 6.35 -18.60 11.09
N LYS A 97 6.20 -17.27 11.15
CA LYS A 97 5.35 -16.60 12.13
C LYS A 97 3.94 -16.38 11.64
N GLU A 98 3.81 -15.82 10.44
CA GLU A 98 2.53 -15.30 9.98
C GLU A 98 2.40 -15.41 8.47
N PHE A 99 1.16 -15.64 8.01
CA PHE A 99 0.79 -15.58 6.61
C PHE A 99 -0.52 -14.79 6.49
N LYS A 100 -0.50 -13.67 5.74
CA LYS A 100 -1.69 -12.82 5.57
C LYS A 100 -1.91 -12.42 4.12
N SER A 101 -3.18 -12.23 3.78
CA SER A 101 -3.58 -11.60 2.52
C SER A 101 -3.30 -10.09 2.52
N LEU A 102 -2.83 -9.57 1.39
CA LEU A 102 -2.70 -8.15 1.12
C LEU A 102 -3.99 -7.59 0.48
N PRO A 103 -4.20 -6.27 0.47
CA PRO A 103 -5.37 -5.65 -0.17
C PRO A 103 -5.48 -5.94 -1.68
N LYS A 104 -4.33 -6.15 -2.35
CA LYS A 104 -4.29 -6.54 -3.75
C LYS A 104 -4.76 -7.99 -3.89
N LYS A 105 -5.66 -8.23 -4.86
CA LYS A 105 -6.26 -9.54 -5.12
C LYS A 105 -5.17 -10.62 -5.29
N ASP A 106 -5.32 -11.71 -4.56
CA ASP A 106 -4.46 -12.89 -4.58
C ASP A 106 -2.98 -12.62 -4.23
N SER A 107 -2.69 -11.47 -3.62
CA SER A 107 -1.38 -11.12 -3.07
C SER A 107 -1.34 -11.42 -1.57
N TYR A 108 -0.20 -11.91 -1.10
CA TYR A 108 0.01 -12.34 0.28
C TYR A 108 1.43 -11.97 0.74
N TYR A 109 1.65 -11.99 2.05
CA TYR A 109 2.99 -12.02 2.63
C TYR A 109 3.13 -13.17 3.62
N LEU A 110 4.36 -13.67 3.75
CA LEU A 110 4.78 -14.68 4.72
C LEU A 110 5.92 -14.11 5.56
N ASP A 111 5.69 -13.95 6.86
CA ASP A 111 6.67 -13.47 7.82
C ASP A 111 7.43 -14.62 8.46
N LEU A 112 8.74 -14.45 8.51
CA LEU A 112 9.72 -15.40 8.99
C LEU A 112 10.62 -14.74 10.03
N VAL A 113 11.06 -15.52 11.01
CA VAL A 113 12.18 -15.16 11.89
C VAL A 113 13.27 -16.19 11.71
N ILE A 114 14.48 -15.71 11.47
CA ILE A 114 15.66 -16.53 11.21
C ILE A 114 16.61 -16.29 12.37
N LYS A 115 16.94 -17.35 13.11
CA LYS A 115 17.88 -17.31 14.22
C LYS A 115 19.16 -18.04 13.83
N ASN A 116 20.31 -17.37 13.94
CA ASN A 116 21.60 -18.01 13.79
C ASN A 116 21.92 -18.77 15.08
N LEU A 117 22.09 -20.09 14.97
CA LEU A 117 22.45 -20.97 16.09
C LEU A 117 23.92 -21.39 16.05
N SER A 118 24.65 -20.99 15.01
CA SER A 118 26.06 -21.28 14.87
C SER A 118 26.91 -20.31 15.68
N GLN A 119 28.15 -20.70 15.97
CA GLN A 119 29.12 -19.88 16.72
C GLN A 119 29.76 -18.75 15.87
N LYS A 120 29.42 -18.66 14.58
CA LYS A 120 30.00 -17.71 13.64
C LYS A 120 28.92 -16.83 13.01
N GLU A 121 29.30 -15.65 12.57
CA GLU A 121 28.45 -14.81 11.74
C GLU A 121 28.05 -15.55 10.45
N MET A 122 26.78 -15.39 10.06
CA MET A 122 26.20 -16.01 8.88
C MET A 122 25.73 -14.95 7.90
N ARG A 123 26.04 -15.13 6.60
CA ARG A 123 25.47 -14.29 5.55
C ARG A 123 24.08 -14.78 5.17
N THR A 124 23.14 -13.85 5.00
CA THR A 124 21.78 -14.17 4.54
C THR A 124 21.75 -14.72 3.12
N SER A 125 22.78 -14.46 2.30
CA SER A 125 22.97 -15.06 0.98
C SER A 125 23.06 -16.59 1.00
N ASP A 126 23.44 -17.18 2.14
CA ASP A 126 23.60 -18.62 2.30
C ASP A 126 22.26 -19.33 2.57
N ILE A 127 21.19 -18.55 2.77
CA ILE A 127 19.84 -19.00 3.05
C ILE A 127 18.96 -18.63 1.84
N ASP A 128 18.36 -19.63 1.20
CA ASP A 128 17.31 -19.41 0.19
C ASP A 128 15.97 -19.89 0.73
N ILE A 129 14.96 -19.02 0.68
CA ILE A 129 13.59 -19.35 1.09
C ILE A 129 12.68 -19.12 -0.11
N TYR A 130 12.08 -20.19 -0.59
CA TYR A 130 11.19 -20.12 -1.74
C TYR A 130 9.96 -21.01 -1.60
N LEU A 131 8.89 -20.55 -2.22
CA LEU A 131 7.61 -21.19 -2.29
C LEU A 131 7.52 -22.03 -3.57
N SER A 132 6.93 -23.21 -3.46
CA SER A 132 6.74 -24.11 -4.58
C SER A 132 5.39 -24.80 -4.54
N ARG A 133 4.93 -25.26 -5.71
CA ARG A 133 3.74 -26.11 -5.84
C ARG A 133 4.09 -27.25 -6.79
N ARG A 134 3.84 -28.50 -6.36
CA ARG A 134 4.23 -29.70 -7.12
C ARG A 134 5.70 -29.66 -7.56
N ASN A 135 6.59 -29.27 -6.62
CA ASN A 135 8.04 -29.09 -6.82
C ASN A 135 8.45 -28.02 -7.87
N LYS A 136 7.50 -27.23 -8.40
CA LYS A 136 7.82 -26.08 -9.25
C LYS A 136 7.80 -24.80 -8.42
N LYS A 137 8.87 -24.01 -8.48
CA LYS A 137 8.97 -22.71 -7.79
C LYS A 137 7.86 -21.79 -8.30
N LEU A 138 7.17 -21.09 -7.38
CA LEU A 138 6.16 -20.11 -7.76
C LEU A 138 6.82 -18.92 -8.46
N LYS A 139 6.23 -18.44 -9.56
CA LYS A 139 6.82 -17.37 -10.38
C LYS A 139 6.86 -16.03 -9.65
N ASN A 140 5.74 -15.64 -9.07
CA ASN A 140 5.54 -14.32 -8.48
C ASN A 140 5.81 -14.36 -6.99
N GLN A 141 7.09 -14.45 -6.61
CA GLN A 141 7.53 -14.36 -5.22
C GLN A 141 8.82 -13.57 -5.08
N GLN A 142 8.99 -12.89 -3.95
CA GLN A 142 10.20 -12.15 -3.65
C GLN A 142 10.49 -12.23 -2.15
N LEU A 143 11.73 -12.61 -1.81
CA LEU A 143 12.24 -12.73 -0.45
C LEU A 143 13.02 -11.47 -0.08
N PHE A 144 12.79 -10.96 1.12
CA PHE A 144 13.52 -9.85 1.70
C PHE A 144 14.02 -10.21 3.10
N PHE A 145 15.29 -9.94 3.35
CA PHE A 145 15.91 -10.02 4.67
C PHE A 145 16.05 -8.62 5.26
N ARG A 146 15.92 -8.50 6.59
CA ARG A 146 16.10 -7.22 7.27
C ARG A 146 17.56 -6.77 7.37
N LYS A 147 18.50 -7.71 7.33
CA LYS A 147 19.95 -7.49 7.40
C LYS A 147 20.64 -8.42 6.41
N GLU A 148 21.85 -8.08 5.99
CA GLU A 148 22.66 -8.92 5.09
C GLU A 148 23.42 -10.03 5.82
N SER A 149 23.70 -9.84 7.11
CA SER A 149 24.33 -10.82 7.98
C SER A 149 23.60 -10.97 9.32
N ILE A 150 23.87 -12.08 10.01
CA ILE A 150 23.27 -12.47 11.28
C ILE A 150 24.40 -12.88 12.23
N ASN A 151 24.58 -12.14 13.33
CA ASN A 151 25.56 -12.49 14.34
C ASN A 151 25.18 -13.78 15.09
N THR A 152 26.14 -14.35 15.82
CA THR A 152 25.93 -15.52 16.69
C THR A 152 24.77 -15.27 17.67
N ASP A 153 23.86 -16.24 17.78
CA ASP A 153 22.65 -16.20 18.60
C ASP A 153 21.64 -15.07 18.27
N GLU A 154 21.92 -14.27 17.23
CA GLU A 154 21.04 -13.19 16.78
C GLU A 154 19.86 -13.75 15.97
N SER A 155 18.72 -13.05 16.05
CA SER A 155 17.57 -13.30 15.19
C SER A 155 17.23 -12.10 14.32
N ILE A 156 16.93 -12.35 13.05
CA ILE A 156 16.47 -11.34 12.10
C ILE A 156 15.07 -11.69 11.56
N GLN A 157 14.41 -10.68 11.02
CA GLN A 157 13.15 -10.85 10.30
C GLN A 157 13.40 -11.02 8.81
N ALA A 158 12.59 -11.86 8.18
CA ALA A 158 12.51 -11.98 6.73
C ALA A 158 11.04 -12.03 6.29
N ARG A 159 10.75 -11.57 5.08
CA ARG A 159 9.41 -11.55 4.51
C ARG A 159 9.43 -12.04 3.07
N VAL A 160 8.50 -12.93 2.74
CA VAL A 160 8.24 -13.32 1.35
C VAL A 160 6.95 -12.66 0.90
N PHE A 161 7.02 -11.82 -0.13
CA PHE A 161 5.85 -11.35 -0.84
C PHE A 161 5.54 -12.30 -1.99
N LEU A 162 4.27 -12.59 -2.21
CA LEU A 162 3.85 -13.51 -3.25
C LEU A 162 2.51 -13.13 -3.86
N THR A 163 2.29 -13.54 -5.11
CA THR A 163 0.97 -13.55 -5.76
C THR A 163 0.63 -14.96 -6.23
N LEU A 164 -0.52 -15.48 -5.79
CA LEU A 164 -0.97 -16.82 -6.12
C LEU A 164 -1.90 -16.78 -7.34
N GLU A 165 -1.47 -17.37 -8.46
CA GLU A 165 -2.33 -17.54 -9.66
C GLU A 165 -3.58 -18.40 -9.37
N LYS A 166 -3.50 -19.26 -8.34
CA LYS A 166 -4.59 -20.13 -7.89
C LYS A 166 -4.57 -20.27 -6.38
N LYS A 167 -5.73 -20.13 -5.74
CA LYS A 167 -5.96 -20.37 -4.30
C LYS A 167 -5.87 -21.86 -3.95
N ALA A 168 -4.66 -22.37 -3.92
CA ALA A 168 -4.33 -23.75 -3.55
C ALA A 168 -3.06 -23.78 -2.70
N GLY A 169 -2.94 -24.80 -1.85
CA GLY A 169 -1.79 -24.95 -0.96
C GLY A 169 -0.45 -24.96 -1.71
N PHE A 170 0.60 -24.61 -0.98
CA PHE A 170 1.98 -24.56 -1.47
C PHE A 170 2.94 -24.99 -0.37
N SER A 171 4.16 -25.33 -0.75
CA SER A 171 5.25 -25.66 0.16
C SER A 171 6.16 -24.47 0.36
N VAL A 172 6.50 -24.17 1.60
CA VAL A 172 7.59 -23.26 1.98
C VAL A 172 8.85 -24.11 2.08
N ASN A 173 9.84 -23.85 1.24
CA ASN A 173 11.13 -24.51 1.27
C ASN A 173 12.16 -23.54 1.82
N ALA A 174 12.92 -24.00 2.81
CA ALA A 174 14.14 -23.36 3.25
C ALA A 174 15.31 -24.22 2.79
N LYS A 175 16.26 -23.61 2.08
CA LYS A 175 17.52 -24.20 1.69
C LYS A 175 18.63 -23.48 2.46
N PHE A 176 19.48 -24.27 3.10
CA PHE A 176 20.70 -23.79 3.73
C PHE A 176 21.83 -24.74 3.34
N LYS A 177 22.82 -24.23 2.61
CA LYS A 177 23.84 -25.05 1.93
C LYS A 177 23.17 -26.13 1.05
N ASP A 178 23.51 -27.40 1.25
CA ASP A 178 22.97 -28.53 0.46
C ASP A 178 21.70 -29.15 1.06
N LYS A 179 21.24 -28.66 2.20
CA LYS A 179 20.07 -29.23 2.89
C LYS A 179 18.84 -28.40 2.60
N VAL A 180 17.73 -29.09 2.33
CA VAL A 180 16.41 -28.47 2.14
C VAL A 180 15.46 -29.01 3.20
N LYS A 181 14.80 -28.10 3.92
CA LYS A 181 13.65 -28.42 4.78
C LYS A 181 12.40 -27.76 4.21
N LYS A 182 11.26 -28.44 4.33
CA LYS A 182 9.99 -27.96 3.78
C LYS A 182 8.85 -28.11 4.77
N THR A 183 7.88 -27.22 4.67
CA THR A 183 6.57 -27.35 5.29
C THR A 183 5.47 -26.93 4.32
N ILE A 184 4.23 -27.31 4.60
CA ILE A 184 3.08 -27.08 3.72
C ILE A 184 2.16 -26.03 4.34
N VAL A 185 1.87 -24.97 3.57
CA VAL A 185 0.78 -24.04 3.84
C VAL A 185 -0.45 -24.52 3.09
N GLY A 186 -1.39 -25.13 3.82
CA GLY A 186 -2.62 -25.66 3.26
C GLY A 186 -3.59 -24.56 2.78
N ARG A 187 -4.50 -24.93 1.87
CA ARG A 187 -5.52 -24.02 1.30
C ARG A 187 -6.38 -23.31 2.36
N LYS A 188 -6.57 -23.93 3.52
CA LYS A 188 -7.37 -23.38 4.64
C LYS A 188 -6.81 -22.06 5.22
N TYR A 189 -5.54 -21.76 4.95
CA TYR A 189 -4.88 -20.53 5.37
C TYR A 189 -4.90 -19.43 4.29
N LEU A 190 -5.56 -19.62 3.13
CA LEU A 190 -5.54 -18.71 1.96
C LEU A 190 -6.81 -17.88 1.76
#